data_AF-A0A930FGI7-F1
#
_entry.id   AF-A0A930FGI7-F1
#
_cell.length_a   1.000
_cell.length_b   1.000
_cell.length_c   1.000
_cell.angle_alpha   90.00
_cell.angle_beta   90.00
_cell.angle_gamma   90.00
#
_symmetry.space_group_name_H-M   'P 1'
#
loop_
_entity.id
_entity.type
_entity.pdbx_description
1 polymer ?
#
loop_
_entity_poly.entity_id
_entity_poly.type
_entity_poly.pdbx_seq_one_letter_code
_entity_poly.pdbx_strand_id
1 'polypeptide(L)'
;AKREPKISVDPVGWHNYTMPIDDSGSGKEAWLMNRGHLVGYQFSGLDNELRNLTPMTALLNTGSLSDKDSANQTAMLFYENNLADWINAHPNDWLDYKVTPIYEGDELIPRKIELQYAGIKSDGTLMKISFGTKQENIDKDGVTHVILENTSPNAKIDYATGNAEPLFAKKVETTVAQTEAVTEAVTETTVNQEEYRTVYVAKKGKSDVYWYNKGNMPHNTNWGNVVEMTEAQAKRLGKRHTSKE
;
A
#
# COMPACT_ATOMS: atom_id res chain seq x y z
N ALA A 1 -15.00 -16.06 11.93
CA ALA A 1 -14.23 -16.92 11.00
C ALA A 1 -12.75 -16.81 11.34
N LYS A 2 -11.92 -17.80 10.99
CA LYS A 2 -10.47 -17.71 11.13
C LYS A 2 -9.95 -16.77 10.03
N ARG A 3 -9.14 -15.78 10.38
CA ARG A 3 -8.51 -14.85 9.44
C ARG A 3 -7.67 -15.62 8.42
N GLU A 4 -7.78 -15.25 7.14
CA GLU A 4 -6.92 -15.84 6.13
C GLU A 4 -5.46 -15.42 6.37
N PRO A 5 -4.48 -16.31 6.16
CA PRO A 5 -3.08 -16.00 6.45
C PRO A 5 -2.52 -14.90 5.53
N LYS A 6 -3.16 -14.65 4.38
CA LYS A 6 -2.75 -13.65 3.39
C LYS A 6 -3.94 -13.24 2.51
N ILE A 7 -3.99 -11.96 2.13
CA ILE A 7 -4.86 -11.45 1.07
C ILE A 7 -4.34 -11.93 -0.29
N SER A 8 -5.18 -12.62 -1.05
CA SER A 8 -4.84 -13.28 -2.31
C SER A 8 -5.39 -12.60 -3.56
N VAL A 9 -6.26 -11.60 -3.40
CA VAL A 9 -6.80 -10.78 -4.50
C VAL A 9 -6.05 -9.45 -4.61
N ASP A 10 -5.98 -8.90 -5.82
CA ASP A 10 -5.27 -7.65 -6.10
C ASP A 10 -6.30 -6.57 -6.47
N PRO A 11 -6.37 -5.46 -5.71
CA PRO A 11 -7.27 -4.35 -6.05
C PRO A 11 -6.82 -3.65 -7.34
N VAL A 12 -7.68 -2.79 -7.88
CA VAL A 12 -7.35 -1.98 -9.05
C VAL A 12 -6.07 -1.16 -8.82
N GLY A 13 -5.25 -1.01 -9.87
CA GLY A 13 -3.97 -0.28 -9.79
C GLY A 13 -2.86 -1.00 -9.01
N TRP A 14 -3.08 -2.23 -8.53
CA TRP A 14 -2.11 -2.94 -7.72
C TRP A 14 -0.80 -3.25 -8.48
N HIS A 15 0.25 -2.53 -8.12
CA HIS A 15 1.66 -2.87 -8.37
C HIS A 15 2.42 -2.66 -7.06
N ASN A 16 3.32 -3.57 -6.72
CA ASN A 16 4.09 -3.44 -5.48
C ASN A 16 5.58 -3.67 -5.71
N TYR A 17 6.38 -2.92 -4.97
CA TYR A 17 7.82 -2.79 -5.13
C TYR A 17 8.46 -2.85 -3.74
N THR A 18 9.65 -3.42 -3.63
CA THR A 18 10.51 -3.14 -2.48
C THR A 18 11.31 -1.87 -2.77
N MET A 19 11.34 -0.96 -1.81
CA MET A 19 12.00 0.33 -1.92
C MET A 19 13.00 0.47 -0.77
N PRO A 20 14.18 1.08 -0.98
CA PRO A 20 15.09 1.42 0.10
C PRO A 20 14.37 2.29 1.14
N ILE A 21 14.60 2.03 2.43
CA ILE A 21 13.95 2.77 3.52
C ILE A 21 14.57 4.15 3.70
N ASP A 22 15.88 4.25 3.52
CA ASP A 22 16.69 5.44 3.70
C ASP A 22 17.89 5.44 2.73
N ASP A 23 18.62 6.56 2.71
CA ASP A 23 19.85 6.75 1.95
C ASP A 23 21.12 6.47 2.79
N SER A 24 20.99 5.87 3.97
CA SER A 24 22.10 5.65 4.92
C SER A 24 23.14 4.63 4.44
N GLY A 25 22.89 3.96 3.32
CA GLY A 25 23.69 2.86 2.82
C GLY A 25 23.44 1.53 3.54
N SER A 26 22.51 1.47 4.49
CA SER A 26 22.15 0.26 5.24
C SER A 26 21.69 -0.90 4.34
N GLY A 27 21.17 -0.58 3.15
CA GLY A 27 20.62 -1.56 2.21
C GLY A 27 19.29 -2.16 2.67
N LYS A 28 18.66 -1.59 3.70
CA LYS A 28 17.34 -2.03 4.15
C LYS A 28 16.28 -1.58 3.14
N GLU A 29 15.40 -2.51 2.80
CA GLU A 29 14.26 -2.27 1.91
C GLU A 29 12.97 -2.69 2.59
N ALA A 30 11.86 -2.08 2.17
CA ALA A 30 10.53 -2.50 2.58
C ALA A 30 9.54 -2.41 1.43
N TRP A 31 8.45 -3.16 1.53
CA TRP A 31 7.36 -3.09 0.56
C TRP A 31 6.68 -1.72 0.62
N LEU A 32 6.55 -1.07 -0.54
CA LEU A 32 5.93 0.24 -0.63
C LEU A 32 4.45 0.20 -0.24
N MET A 33 3.71 -0.76 -0.81
CA MET A 33 2.25 -0.82 -0.69
C MET A 33 1.78 -2.06 0.07
N ASN A 34 0.59 -1.93 0.66
CA ASN A 34 -0.22 -3.00 1.18
C ASN A 34 -1.55 -3.04 0.40
N ARG A 35 -2.16 -4.22 0.35
CA ARG A 35 -3.58 -4.35 0.01
C ARG A 35 -4.35 -3.86 1.23
N GLY A 36 -4.48 -2.55 1.34
CA GLY A 36 -5.02 -1.86 2.50
C GLY A 36 -6.52 -2.05 2.55
N HIS A 37 -7.06 -2.32 3.75
CA HIS A 37 -8.49 -2.38 3.95
C HIS A 37 -9.05 -0.96 4.04
N LEU A 38 -10.22 -0.70 3.47
CA LEU A 38 -10.97 0.51 3.78
C LEU A 38 -11.47 0.41 5.22
N VAL A 39 -12.30 -0.58 5.54
CA VAL A 39 -12.67 -0.89 6.92
C VAL A 39 -11.85 -2.09 7.40
N GLY A 40 -11.00 -1.86 8.40
CA GLY A 40 -10.07 -2.83 8.96
C GLY A 40 -10.70 -4.17 9.33
N TYR A 41 -9.93 -5.24 9.14
CA TYR A 41 -10.38 -6.62 9.36
C TYR A 41 -11.00 -6.84 10.76
N GLN A 42 -10.49 -6.17 11.80
CA GLN A 42 -11.03 -6.32 13.15
C GLN A 42 -12.49 -5.87 13.29
N PHE A 43 -12.94 -4.97 12.42
CA PHE A 43 -14.33 -4.50 12.36
C PHE A 43 -15.15 -5.28 11.34
N SER A 44 -14.63 -5.47 10.14
CA SER A 44 -15.39 -6.03 9.01
C SER A 44 -15.33 -7.57 8.94
N GLY A 45 -14.25 -8.18 9.40
CA GLY A 45 -13.96 -9.60 9.22
C GLY A 45 -13.68 -10.00 7.76
N LEU A 46 -13.46 -9.04 6.86
CA LEU A 46 -13.26 -9.25 5.42
C LEU A 46 -11.76 -9.22 5.09
N ASP A 47 -11.26 -10.19 4.31
CA ASP A 47 -9.89 -10.18 3.76
C ASP A 47 -9.90 -9.96 2.23
N ASN A 48 -10.54 -10.87 1.46
CA ASN A 48 -10.47 -10.88 -0.01
C ASN A 48 -11.67 -10.20 -0.70
N GLU A 49 -12.28 -9.20 -0.06
CA GLU A 49 -13.36 -8.42 -0.64
C GLU A 49 -12.78 -7.20 -1.38
N LEU A 50 -12.76 -7.26 -2.72
CA LEU A 50 -12.19 -6.21 -3.57
C LEU A 50 -12.85 -4.84 -3.34
N ARG A 51 -14.12 -4.79 -2.92
CA ARG A 51 -14.82 -3.54 -2.59
C ARG A 51 -14.31 -2.90 -1.31
N ASN A 52 -13.60 -3.64 -0.47
CA ASN A 52 -13.01 -3.18 0.79
C ASN A 52 -11.47 -3.06 0.70
N LEU A 53 -10.88 -3.18 -0.49
CA LEU A 53 -9.44 -3.14 -0.68
C LEU A 53 -9.02 -2.04 -1.66
N THR A 54 -7.93 -1.36 -1.35
CA THR A 54 -7.25 -0.43 -2.24
C THR A 54 -5.75 -0.48 -2.01
N PRO A 55 -4.90 -0.15 -3.00
CA PRO A 55 -3.48 0.04 -2.75
C PRO A 55 -3.28 1.22 -1.78
N MET A 56 -2.63 0.95 -0.65
CA MET A 56 -2.26 1.95 0.35
C MET A 56 -0.78 1.81 0.66
N THR A 57 -0.06 2.91 0.86
CA THR A 57 1.34 2.82 1.30
C THR A 57 1.44 2.14 2.67
N ALA A 58 2.56 1.49 2.96
CA ALA A 58 2.82 0.92 4.29
C ALA A 58 2.76 2.00 5.38
N LEU A 59 3.20 3.22 5.06
CA LEU A 59 3.09 4.39 5.93
C LEU A 59 1.63 4.73 6.24
N LEU A 60 0.77 4.87 5.23
CA LEU A 60 -0.65 5.15 5.44
C LEU A 60 -1.36 4.02 6.19
N ASN A 61 -1.11 2.76 5.81
CA ASN A 61 -1.81 1.62 6.36
C ASN A 61 -1.37 1.33 7.81
N THR A 62 -0.07 1.26 8.05
CA THR A 62 0.51 0.74 9.30
C THR A 62 1.41 1.71 10.07
N GLY A 63 1.58 2.95 9.58
CA GLY A 63 2.29 4.01 10.30
C GLY A 63 3.79 4.06 10.07
N SER A 64 4.39 3.10 9.38
CA SER A 64 5.82 3.07 9.09
C SER A 64 6.10 2.26 7.81
N LEU A 65 7.32 2.37 7.30
CA LEU A 65 7.75 1.70 6.07
C LEU A 65 7.99 0.20 6.26
N SER A 66 8.53 -0.21 7.42
CA SER A 66 8.92 -1.61 7.67
C SER A 66 8.11 -2.28 8.77
N ASP A 67 7.95 -1.59 9.88
CA ASP A 67 7.29 -2.10 11.08
C ASP A 67 5.95 -1.41 11.28
N LYS A 68 5.16 -1.89 12.23
CA LYS A 68 3.92 -1.20 12.61
C LYS A 68 4.26 -0.08 13.59
N ASP A 69 3.72 1.10 13.33
CA ASP A 69 3.70 2.21 14.27
C ASP A 69 2.25 2.63 14.52
N SER A 70 1.66 2.07 15.57
CA SER A 70 0.28 2.40 15.98
C SER A 70 0.16 3.77 16.64
N ALA A 71 1.26 4.47 16.91
CA ALA A 71 1.24 5.82 17.46
C ALA A 71 1.23 6.90 16.38
N ASN A 72 1.47 6.53 15.11
CA ASN A 72 1.49 7.49 14.01
C ASN A 72 0.09 7.98 13.63
N GLN A 73 -0.22 9.22 14.00
CA GLN A 73 -1.51 9.89 13.74
C GLN A 73 -1.78 10.21 12.26
N THR A 74 -0.83 9.99 11.35
CA THR A 74 -1.05 10.10 9.90
C THR A 74 -1.40 8.77 9.25
N ALA A 75 -1.62 7.70 10.04
CA ALA A 75 -1.90 6.36 9.54
C ALA A 75 -3.24 5.82 10.06
N MET A 76 -3.86 4.95 9.26
CA MET A 76 -5.15 4.33 9.57
C MET A 76 -5.10 3.51 10.85
N LEU A 77 -4.02 2.75 11.06
CA LEU A 77 -3.83 1.88 12.22
C LEU A 77 -4.01 2.61 13.56
N PHE A 78 -3.58 3.88 13.64
CA PHE A 78 -3.78 4.70 14.85
C PHE A 78 -5.28 4.84 15.15
N TYR A 79 -6.07 5.31 14.18
CA TYR A 79 -7.50 5.56 14.38
C TYR A 79 -8.26 4.26 14.61
N GLU A 80 -7.97 3.21 13.84
CA GLU A 80 -8.67 1.92 13.98
C GLU A 80 -8.43 1.27 15.34
N ASN A 81 -7.20 1.35 15.88
CA ASN A 81 -6.94 0.83 17.23
C ASN A 81 -7.68 1.64 18.30
N ASN A 82 -7.64 2.98 18.22
CA ASN A 82 -8.34 3.83 19.18
C ASN A 82 -9.87 3.66 19.10
N LEU A 83 -10.43 3.45 17.91
CA LEU A 83 -11.85 3.13 17.71
C LEU A 83 -12.22 1.76 18.27
N ALA A 84 -11.33 0.75 18.12
CA ALA A 84 -11.53 -0.56 18.72
C ALA A 84 -11.54 -0.49 20.25
N ASP A 85 -10.59 0.26 20.84
CA ASP A 85 -10.55 0.53 22.27
C ASP A 85 -11.82 1.27 22.74
N TRP A 86 -12.30 2.22 21.95
CA TRP A 86 -13.55 2.92 22.24
C TRP A 86 -14.76 1.96 22.26
N ILE A 87 -14.92 1.09 21.26
CA ILE A 87 -16.01 0.08 21.24
C ILE A 87 -15.93 -0.83 22.48
N ASN A 88 -14.73 -1.28 22.84
CA ASN A 88 -14.53 -2.14 24.01
C ASN A 88 -14.93 -1.45 25.32
N ALA A 89 -14.74 -0.13 25.41
CA ALA A 89 -15.13 0.67 26.57
C ALA A 89 -16.64 1.02 26.60
N HIS A 90 -17.36 0.88 25.47
CA HIS A 90 -18.76 1.24 25.32
C HIS A 90 -19.60 0.05 24.82
N PRO A 91 -19.75 -1.03 25.61
CA PRO A 91 -20.30 -2.32 25.14
C PRO A 91 -21.79 -2.30 24.75
N ASN A 92 -22.51 -1.23 25.08
CA ASN A 92 -23.94 -1.06 24.76
C ASN A 92 -24.19 -0.01 23.68
N ASP A 93 -23.13 0.64 23.19
CA ASP A 93 -23.20 1.66 22.17
C ASP A 93 -22.64 1.10 20.85
N TRP A 94 -22.87 1.84 19.76
CA TRP A 94 -22.47 1.46 18.43
C TRP A 94 -21.43 2.42 17.89
N LEU A 95 -20.57 1.93 17.00
CA LEU A 95 -19.70 2.75 16.18
C LEU A 95 -20.30 2.84 14.77
N ASP A 96 -20.60 4.06 14.32
CA ASP A 96 -20.75 4.37 12.90
C ASP A 96 -19.37 4.73 12.36
N TYR A 97 -18.87 3.93 11.42
CA TYR A 97 -17.54 4.11 10.82
C TYR A 97 -17.62 3.91 9.31
N LYS A 98 -17.18 4.93 8.58
CA LYS A 98 -17.13 4.96 7.12
C LYS A 98 -15.74 5.35 6.67
N VAL A 99 -15.25 4.66 5.64
CA VAL A 99 -13.97 4.97 5.02
C VAL A 99 -14.17 5.23 3.54
N THR A 100 -13.71 6.40 3.09
CA THR A 100 -13.88 6.87 1.71
C THR A 100 -12.51 7.05 1.06
N PRO A 101 -12.16 6.25 0.03
CA PRO A 101 -11.00 6.54 -0.79
C PRO A 101 -11.28 7.74 -1.71
N ILE A 102 -10.35 8.70 -1.74
CA ILE A 102 -10.45 9.94 -2.52
C ILE A 102 -9.46 9.88 -3.69
N TYR A 103 -9.98 9.88 -4.91
CA TYR A 103 -9.23 9.85 -6.17
C TYR A 103 -9.25 11.22 -6.85
N GLU A 104 -8.25 11.49 -7.67
CA GLU A 104 -8.27 12.61 -8.61
C GLU A 104 -8.52 12.10 -10.04
N GLY A 105 -9.58 12.56 -10.69
CA GLY A 105 -9.94 12.10 -12.04
C GLY A 105 -10.12 10.57 -12.13
N ASP A 106 -9.49 9.98 -13.14
CA ASP A 106 -9.55 8.53 -13.43
C ASP A 106 -8.37 7.75 -12.82
N GLU A 107 -7.74 8.29 -11.77
CA GLU A 107 -6.61 7.62 -11.10
C GLU A 107 -7.02 6.26 -10.51
N LEU A 108 -6.11 5.29 -10.60
CA LEU A 108 -6.35 3.93 -10.09
C LEU A 108 -6.01 3.80 -8.60
N ILE A 109 -5.22 4.72 -8.05
CA ILE A 109 -4.80 4.75 -6.64
C ILE A 109 -5.40 5.98 -5.98
N PRO A 110 -6.03 5.87 -4.81
CA PRO A 110 -6.53 7.04 -4.12
C PRO A 110 -5.37 7.90 -3.63
N ARG A 111 -5.49 9.22 -3.76
CA ARG A 111 -4.56 10.20 -3.20
C ARG A 111 -4.67 10.25 -1.68
N LYS A 112 -5.89 10.09 -1.17
CA LYS A 112 -6.21 10.22 0.25
C LYS A 112 -7.23 9.19 0.69
N ILE A 113 -7.27 8.93 1.97
CA ILE A 113 -8.35 8.20 2.63
C ILE A 113 -9.01 9.14 3.64
N GLU A 114 -10.33 9.27 3.56
CA GLU A 114 -11.12 9.91 4.60
C GLU A 114 -11.71 8.86 5.53
N LEU A 115 -11.51 9.04 6.83
CA LEU A 115 -12.14 8.28 7.90
C LEU A 115 -13.22 9.17 8.50
N GLN A 116 -14.45 8.67 8.57
CA GLN A 116 -15.56 9.32 9.24
C GLN A 116 -16.07 8.42 10.35
N TYR A 117 -16.21 8.95 11.56
CA TYR A 117 -16.68 8.16 12.69
C TYR A 117 -17.48 8.96 13.72
N ALA A 118 -18.48 8.29 14.30
CA ALA A 118 -19.24 8.76 15.45
C ALA A 118 -19.74 7.55 16.26
N GLY A 119 -19.93 7.75 17.56
CA GLY A 119 -20.65 6.81 18.40
C GLY A 119 -22.16 6.99 18.24
N ILE A 120 -22.94 5.93 18.41
CA ILE A 120 -24.40 5.99 18.54
C ILE A 120 -24.77 5.29 19.82
N LYS A 121 -25.40 6.03 20.75
CA LYS A 121 -25.85 5.47 22.01
C LYS A 121 -27.00 4.48 21.81
N SER A 122 -27.24 3.65 22.81
CA SER A 122 -28.40 2.74 22.85
C SER A 122 -29.76 3.40 22.59
N ASP A 123 -29.92 4.70 22.87
CA ASP A 123 -31.14 5.48 22.59
C ASP A 123 -31.18 6.09 21.17
N GLY A 124 -30.19 5.79 20.34
CA GLY A 124 -30.05 6.30 18.97
C GLY A 124 -29.42 7.68 18.86
N THR A 125 -29.02 8.32 19.97
CA THR A 125 -28.39 9.65 19.92
C THR A 125 -26.92 9.57 19.53
N LEU A 126 -26.48 10.54 18.73
CA LEU A 126 -25.09 10.62 18.27
C LEU A 126 -24.16 11.05 19.41
N MET A 127 -23.03 10.37 19.53
CA MET A 127 -21.96 10.62 20.48
C MET A 127 -20.68 10.96 19.73
N LYS A 128 -20.15 12.16 19.98
CA LYS A 128 -18.86 12.57 19.43
C LYS A 128 -17.73 11.66 19.96
N ILE A 129 -16.88 11.19 19.06
CA ILE A 129 -15.61 10.52 19.36
C ILE A 129 -14.47 11.42 18.88
N SER A 130 -13.46 11.69 19.71
CA SER A 130 -12.27 12.45 19.30
C SER A 130 -11.05 11.99 20.09
N PHE A 131 -9.92 11.89 19.40
CA PHE A 131 -8.62 11.49 19.93
C PHE A 131 -7.65 12.67 20.08
N GLY A 132 -8.07 13.88 19.73
CA GLY A 132 -7.31 15.12 19.89
C GLY A 132 -6.15 15.25 18.90
N THR A 133 -6.22 14.58 17.75
CA THR A 133 -5.19 14.71 16.72
C THR A 133 -5.38 15.98 15.90
N LYS A 134 -4.35 16.41 15.19
CA LYS A 134 -4.44 17.60 14.32
C LYS A 134 -5.20 17.33 13.02
N GLN A 135 -5.39 16.05 12.67
CA GLN A 135 -6.07 15.62 11.47
C GLN A 135 -7.59 15.55 11.66
N GLU A 136 -8.06 15.53 12.91
CA GLU A 136 -9.50 15.52 13.23
C GLU A 136 -10.15 16.87 12.93
N ASN A 137 -11.20 16.83 12.13
CA ASN A 137 -12.15 17.92 11.96
C ASN A 137 -13.54 17.39 12.33
N ILE A 138 -14.29 18.14 13.14
CA ILE A 138 -15.60 17.70 13.62
C ILE A 138 -16.66 18.58 12.97
N ASP A 139 -17.62 17.94 12.34
CA ASP A 139 -18.70 18.66 11.67
C ASP A 139 -19.75 19.19 12.68
N LYS A 140 -20.76 19.89 12.14
CA LYS A 140 -21.84 20.49 12.93
C LYS A 140 -22.72 19.46 13.64
N ASP A 141 -22.75 18.22 13.16
CA ASP A 141 -23.61 17.16 13.65
C ASP A 141 -22.85 16.28 14.67
N GLY A 142 -21.55 16.52 14.85
CA GLY A 142 -20.69 15.85 15.82
C GLY A 142 -19.93 14.64 15.26
N VAL A 143 -19.95 14.45 13.93
CA VAL A 143 -19.18 13.41 13.25
C VAL A 143 -17.74 13.89 13.07
N THR A 144 -16.79 13.01 13.40
CA THR A 144 -15.37 13.31 13.22
C THR A 144 -14.90 12.81 11.86
N HIS A 145 -14.17 13.67 11.16
CA HIS A 145 -13.56 13.45 9.86
C HIS A 145 -12.04 13.54 9.99
N VAL A 146 -11.33 12.60 9.36
CA VAL A 146 -9.87 12.56 9.30
C VAL A 146 -9.45 12.29 7.87
N ILE A 147 -8.63 13.17 7.30
CA ILE A 147 -8.07 12.99 5.96
C ILE A 147 -6.61 12.56 6.08
N LEU A 148 -6.28 11.38 5.55
CA LEU A 148 -4.93 10.83 5.54
C LEU A 148 -4.39 10.75 4.12
N GLU A 149 -3.13 11.15 3.95
CA GLU A 149 -2.45 11.18 2.65
C GLU A 149 -1.88 9.79 2.31
N ASN A 150 -2.17 9.28 1.11
CA ASN A 150 -1.64 8.01 0.62
C ASN A 150 -0.26 8.20 -0.02
N THR A 151 0.69 8.68 0.78
CA THR A 151 2.05 9.01 0.32
C THR A 151 3.10 8.13 0.97
N SER A 152 4.32 8.16 0.46
CA SER A 152 5.48 7.52 1.08
C SER A 152 6.71 8.42 0.95
N PRO A 153 7.55 8.55 2.00
CA PRO A 153 8.77 9.35 1.95
C PRO A 153 9.86 8.73 1.07
N ASN A 154 9.79 7.44 0.75
CA ASN A 154 10.83 6.73 0.00
C ASN A 154 10.47 6.43 -1.46
N ALA A 155 9.31 6.88 -1.95
CA ALA A 155 8.89 6.63 -3.32
C ALA A 155 8.04 7.76 -3.89
N LYS A 156 8.19 7.99 -5.20
CA LYS A 156 7.24 8.76 -6.00
C LYS A 156 6.23 7.79 -6.60
N ILE A 157 4.94 8.02 -6.33
CA ILE A 157 3.83 7.18 -6.81
C ILE A 157 3.19 7.84 -8.02
N ASP A 158 3.00 7.06 -9.08
CA ASP A 158 2.11 7.40 -10.19
C ASP A 158 0.71 6.86 -9.88
N TYR A 159 -0.16 7.73 -9.38
CA TYR A 159 -1.52 7.37 -8.96
C TYR A 159 -2.43 7.00 -10.13
N ALA A 160 -2.10 7.43 -11.35
CA ALA A 160 -2.86 7.10 -12.55
C ALA A 160 -2.68 5.64 -12.97
N THR A 161 -1.49 5.08 -12.75
CA THR A 161 -1.16 3.72 -13.22
C THR A 161 -0.87 2.72 -12.10
N GLY A 162 -0.58 3.21 -10.89
CA GLY A 162 -0.11 2.41 -9.77
C GLY A 162 1.39 2.10 -9.78
N ASN A 163 2.14 2.56 -10.78
CA ASN A 163 3.59 2.44 -10.80
C ASN A 163 4.25 3.32 -9.73
N ALA A 164 5.48 2.98 -9.34
CA ALA A 164 6.24 3.80 -8.40
C ALA A 164 7.75 3.75 -8.67
N GLU A 165 8.43 4.83 -8.30
CA GLU A 165 9.88 4.99 -8.40
C GLU A 165 10.51 5.25 -7.03
N PRO A 166 11.61 4.57 -6.67
CA PRO A 166 12.31 4.81 -5.41
C PRO A 166 12.97 6.20 -5.39
N LEU A 167 12.86 6.91 -4.25
CA LEU A 167 13.54 8.20 -4.05
C LEU A 167 14.97 8.06 -3.53
N PHE A 168 15.29 6.93 -2.87
CA PHE A 168 16.62 6.65 -2.30
C PHE A 168 17.39 5.60 -3.10
N ALA A 169 17.13 5.48 -4.41
CA ALA A 169 17.84 4.54 -5.26
C ALA A 169 19.36 4.74 -5.12
N LYS A 170 20.09 3.64 -4.90
CA LYS A 170 21.56 3.67 -4.93
C LYS A 170 21.97 4.17 -6.32
N LYS A 171 22.70 5.28 -6.38
CA LYS A 171 23.53 5.58 -7.56
C LYS A 171 24.43 4.36 -7.74
N VAL A 172 24.20 3.58 -8.79
CA VAL A 172 25.20 2.63 -9.25
C VAL A 172 26.37 3.50 -9.71
N GLU A 173 27.40 3.59 -8.87
CA GLU A 173 28.70 4.15 -9.24
C GLU A 173 29.23 3.29 -10.39
N THR A 174 28.92 3.72 -11.60
CA THR A 174 29.63 3.27 -12.78
C THR A 174 30.96 3.99 -12.71
N THR A 175 32.01 3.28 -12.33
CA THR A 175 33.37 3.78 -12.32
C THR A 175 33.79 4.11 -13.75
N VAL A 176 33.69 5.38 -14.16
CA VAL A 176 34.50 5.91 -15.25
C VAL A 176 34.96 7.31 -14.86
N ALA A 177 36.28 7.47 -14.86
CA ALA A 177 37.00 8.65 -14.43
C ALA A 177 36.74 9.87 -15.33
N GLN A 178 36.91 11.04 -14.69
CA GLN A 178 37.30 12.35 -15.24
C GLN A 178 36.29 13.20 -16.03
N THR A 179 35.79 14.21 -15.31
CA THR A 179 35.77 15.66 -15.62
C THR A 179 35.06 16.21 -16.86
N GLU A 180 34.07 17.06 -16.55
CA GLU A 180 33.83 18.39 -17.13
C GLU A 180 33.26 18.48 -18.57
N ALA A 181 31.92 18.53 -18.64
CA ALA A 181 31.19 19.47 -19.49
C ALA A 181 29.69 19.46 -19.08
N VAL A 182 29.35 20.26 -18.07
CA VAL A 182 27.96 20.64 -17.80
C VAL A 182 27.63 21.76 -18.77
N THR A 183 26.74 21.51 -19.72
CA THR A 183 25.55 22.33 -20.04
C THR A 183 24.97 21.91 -21.40
N GLU A 184 23.64 21.85 -21.47
CA GLU A 184 22.81 21.59 -22.65
C GLU A 184 22.70 20.13 -23.15
N ALA A 185 21.80 19.37 -22.54
CA ALA A 185 20.78 18.62 -23.27
C ALA A 185 19.84 17.90 -22.27
N VAL A 186 18.58 18.31 -22.27
CA VAL A 186 17.47 17.49 -21.79
C VAL A 186 17.33 16.33 -22.77
N THR A 187 17.70 15.12 -22.37
CA THR A 187 17.22 13.88 -23.00
C THR A 187 17.23 12.73 -21.99
N GLU A 188 16.03 12.36 -21.56
CA GLU A 188 15.59 11.01 -21.19
C GLU A 188 16.64 10.08 -20.55
N THR A 189 16.75 10.12 -19.22
CA THR A 189 17.28 8.99 -18.47
C THR A 189 16.15 8.03 -18.18
N THR A 190 16.02 6.99 -19.01
CA THR A 190 15.17 5.82 -18.72
C THR A 190 15.64 5.17 -17.43
N VAL A 191 14.94 5.44 -16.33
CA VAL A 191 15.07 4.66 -15.09
C VAL A 191 14.68 3.23 -15.46
N ASN A 192 15.58 2.27 -15.24
CA ASN A 192 15.38 0.89 -15.66
C ASN A 192 14.27 0.22 -14.81
N GLN A 193 13.01 0.46 -15.17
CA GLN A 193 11.81 -0.03 -14.47
C GLN A 193 11.82 -1.56 -14.28
N GLU A 194 12.55 -2.29 -15.11
CA GLU A 194 12.73 -3.74 -15.04
C GLU A 194 13.50 -4.20 -13.78
N GLU A 195 14.24 -3.31 -13.12
CA GLU A 195 15.04 -3.68 -11.95
C GLU A 195 14.21 -3.81 -10.67
N TYR A 196 13.11 -3.04 -10.59
CA TYR A 196 12.29 -2.93 -9.37
C TYR A 196 10.89 -3.55 -9.52
N ARG A 197 10.42 -3.84 -10.74
CA ARG A 197 9.09 -4.41 -10.99
C ARG A 197 8.98 -5.83 -10.41
N THR A 198 7.95 -6.10 -9.59
CA THR A 198 7.67 -7.45 -9.06
C THR A 198 7.04 -8.34 -10.12
N VAL A 199 7.46 -9.60 -10.17
CA VAL A 199 6.90 -10.65 -11.03
C VAL A 199 6.55 -11.88 -10.21
N TYR A 200 5.62 -12.68 -10.74
CA TYR A 200 5.13 -13.91 -10.15
C TYR A 200 5.71 -15.12 -10.86
N VAL A 201 6.27 -16.07 -10.12
CA VAL A 201 6.87 -17.29 -10.65
C VAL A 201 6.25 -18.51 -9.99
N ALA A 202 5.59 -19.35 -10.78
CA ALA A 202 4.95 -20.59 -10.30
C ALA A 202 5.98 -21.65 -9.85
N LYS A 203 5.46 -22.77 -9.33
CA LYS A 203 6.24 -23.98 -8.98
C LYS A 203 7.36 -23.71 -7.96
N LYS A 204 7.07 -22.95 -6.90
CA LYS A 204 8.02 -22.52 -5.86
C LYS A 204 9.21 -21.77 -6.46
N GLY A 205 8.95 -20.90 -7.46
CA GLY A 205 9.98 -20.16 -8.17
C GLY A 205 10.75 -20.95 -9.23
N LYS A 206 10.38 -22.22 -9.50
CA LYS A 206 11.05 -23.08 -10.49
C LYS A 206 10.49 -22.97 -11.91
N SER A 207 9.42 -22.23 -12.12
CA SER A 207 8.91 -21.96 -13.47
C SER A 207 9.94 -21.18 -14.29
N ASP A 208 10.09 -21.53 -15.56
CA ASP A 208 10.91 -20.78 -16.53
C ASP A 208 10.18 -19.51 -17.02
N VAL A 209 8.90 -19.40 -16.72
CA VAL A 209 8.05 -18.27 -17.10
C VAL A 209 7.68 -17.46 -15.86
N TYR A 210 7.65 -16.14 -16.00
CA TYR A 210 7.09 -15.22 -15.01
C TYR A 210 5.93 -14.41 -15.59
N TRP A 211 5.09 -13.89 -14.70
CA TRP A 211 3.88 -13.11 -14.98
C TRP A 211 3.95 -11.78 -14.22
N TYR A 212 3.48 -10.69 -14.83
CA TYR A 212 3.28 -9.43 -14.12
C TYR A 212 1.99 -9.45 -13.29
N ASN A 213 0.98 -10.22 -13.69
CA ASN A 213 -0.30 -10.30 -12.99
C ASN A 213 -0.65 -11.75 -12.63
N LYS A 214 -0.97 -12.01 -11.36
CA LYS A 214 -1.41 -13.34 -10.90
C LYS A 214 -2.63 -13.84 -11.67
N GLY A 215 -3.57 -12.96 -12.02
CA GLY A 215 -4.78 -13.31 -12.79
C GLY A 215 -4.49 -13.88 -14.18
N ASN A 216 -3.32 -13.59 -14.74
CA ASN A 216 -2.89 -14.10 -16.05
C ASN A 216 -2.10 -15.42 -15.94
N MET A 217 -1.87 -15.92 -14.73
CA MET A 217 -1.28 -17.24 -14.52
C MET A 217 -2.28 -18.34 -14.91
N PRO A 218 -1.81 -19.51 -15.39
CA PRO A 218 -2.69 -20.62 -15.76
C PRO A 218 -3.68 -20.98 -14.64
N HIS A 219 -4.95 -21.28 -14.99
CA HIS A 219 -6.00 -21.59 -14.03
C HIS A 219 -5.67 -22.75 -13.07
N ASN A 220 -4.75 -23.64 -13.46
CA ASN A 220 -4.26 -24.76 -12.65
C ASN A 220 -3.03 -24.41 -11.78
N THR A 221 -2.69 -23.12 -11.65
CA THR A 221 -1.59 -22.64 -10.82
C THR A 221 -1.90 -22.90 -9.35
N ASN A 222 -0.98 -23.58 -8.66
CA ASN A 222 -1.03 -23.70 -7.21
C ASN A 222 -0.51 -22.41 -6.55
N TRP A 223 -1.44 -21.57 -6.07
CA TRP A 223 -1.17 -20.27 -5.47
C TRP A 223 -0.22 -20.31 -4.27
N GLY A 224 -0.27 -21.37 -3.46
CA GLY A 224 0.65 -21.56 -2.32
C GLY A 224 2.11 -21.80 -2.73
N ASN A 225 2.35 -22.06 -4.02
CA ASN A 225 3.68 -22.25 -4.60
C ASN A 225 4.09 -21.10 -5.53
N VAL A 226 3.35 -19.98 -5.56
CA VAL A 226 3.76 -18.80 -6.35
C VAL A 226 4.75 -17.97 -5.53
N VAL A 227 5.89 -17.66 -6.12
CA VAL A 227 6.95 -16.83 -5.51
C VAL A 227 6.94 -15.46 -6.17
N GLU A 228 7.10 -14.43 -5.36
CA GLU A 228 7.22 -13.04 -5.79
C GLU A 228 8.72 -12.69 -5.81
N MET A 229 9.22 -12.09 -6.89
CA MET A 229 10.63 -11.65 -7.03
C MET A 229 10.71 -10.45 -7.98
N THR A 230 11.85 -9.76 -8.05
CA THR A 230 12.00 -8.68 -9.03
C THR A 230 12.14 -9.24 -10.46
N GLU A 231 11.72 -8.49 -11.46
CA GLU A 231 11.85 -8.85 -12.87
C GLU A 231 13.32 -9.07 -13.24
N ALA A 232 14.23 -8.23 -12.75
CA ALA A 232 15.67 -8.44 -12.88
C ALA A 232 16.15 -9.76 -12.24
N GLN A 233 15.65 -10.14 -11.06
CA GLN A 233 15.95 -11.44 -10.46
C GLN A 233 15.43 -12.60 -11.33
N ALA A 234 14.22 -12.48 -11.87
CA ALA A 234 13.65 -13.48 -12.75
C ALA A 234 14.46 -13.63 -14.05
N LYS A 235 14.81 -12.52 -14.70
CA LYS A 235 15.67 -12.47 -15.89
C LYS A 235 17.07 -13.06 -15.60
N ARG A 236 17.68 -12.73 -14.46
CA ARG A 236 18.96 -13.30 -13.99
C ARG A 236 18.88 -14.80 -13.74
N LEU A 237 17.73 -15.31 -13.31
CA LEU A 237 17.45 -16.73 -13.17
C LEU A 237 17.08 -17.42 -14.51
N GLY A 238 17.26 -16.73 -15.64
CA GLY A 238 16.98 -17.25 -16.98
C GLY A 238 15.49 -17.38 -17.30
N LYS A 239 14.62 -16.73 -16.52
CA LYS A 239 13.17 -16.79 -16.72
C LYS A 239 12.74 -15.80 -17.78
N ARG A 240 11.72 -16.17 -18.55
CA ARG A 240 11.14 -15.34 -19.61
C ARG A 240 9.75 -14.84 -19.22
N HIS A 241 9.41 -13.65 -19.68
CA HIS A 241 8.05 -13.14 -19.59
C HIS A 241 7.10 -14.02 -20.41
N THR A 242 5.87 -14.20 -19.93
CA THR A 242 4.83 -14.90 -20.67
C THR A 242 4.39 -14.08 -21.89
N SER A 243 4.21 -14.72 -23.04
CA SER A 243 3.64 -14.05 -24.22
C SER A 243 2.12 -13.97 -24.21
N LYS A 244 1.48 -14.32 -23.09
CA LYS A 244 0.02 -14.41 -22.91
C LYS A 244 -0.51 -13.42 -21.88
N GLU A 245 0.19 -12.30 -21.73
CA GLU A 245 -0.23 -11.15 -20.94
C GLU A 245 -0.55 -9.96 -21.84
#